data_AF-A0A7C2THR2-F1
#
_entry.id   AF-A0A7C2THR2-F1
#
_cell.length_a   1.000
_cell.length_b   1.000
_cell.length_c   1.000
_cell.angle_alpha   90.00
_cell.angle_beta   90.00
_cell.angle_gamma   90.00
#
_symmetry.space_group_name_H-M   'P 1'
#
loop_
_entity.id
_entity.type
_entity.pdbx_description
1 polymer ?
#
loop_
_entity_poly.entity_id
_entity_poly.type
_entity_poly.pdbx_seq_one_letter_code
_entity_poly.pdbx_strand_id
1 'polypeptide(L)'
;MDNLPTPIPAEAICFGLDRATDEKSLIELLRRFARPQLLATLAPRLTSRELEELVDLTGRLMRQHLNHREYHNLFLDNLEKY
;
A
#
# COMPACT_ATOMS: atom_id res chain seq x y z
N MET A 1 14.60 10.23 -3.34
CA MET A 1 14.37 10.84 -2.02
C MET A 1 12.94 10.55 -1.65
N ASP A 2 12.74 9.64 -0.71
CA ASP A 2 11.42 9.12 -0.34
C ASP A 2 10.60 10.23 0.32
N ASN A 3 9.61 10.76 -0.39
CA ASN A 3 8.68 11.80 0.10
C ASN A 3 7.57 11.23 0.99
N LEU A 4 7.83 10.14 1.72
CA LEU A 4 6.83 9.63 2.64
C LEU A 4 6.75 10.54 3.88
N PRO A 5 5.53 10.86 4.36
CA PRO A 5 5.39 11.59 5.61
C PRO A 5 6.01 10.79 6.76
N THR A 6 6.51 11.54 7.75
CA THR A 6 7.08 10.99 8.99
C THR A 6 6.15 9.90 9.56
N PRO A 7 6.68 8.71 9.87
CA PRO A 7 5.89 7.67 10.51
C PRO A 7 5.23 8.15 11.80
N ILE A 8 3.98 7.75 11.99
CA ILE A 8 3.24 7.99 13.22
C ILE A 8 3.21 6.71 14.09
N PRO A 9 3.07 6.83 15.42
CA PRO A 9 2.86 5.68 16.28
C PRO A 9 1.60 4.88 15.92
N ALA A 10 1.52 3.61 16.33
CA ALA A 10 0.38 2.73 15.96
C ALA A 10 -0.92 3.23 16.60
N GLU A 11 -0.80 3.67 17.84
CA GLU A 11 -1.83 4.26 18.68
C GLU A 11 -2.36 5.60 18.12
N ALA A 12 -1.64 6.23 17.20
CA ALA A 12 -2.04 7.46 16.55
C ALA A 12 -2.80 7.24 15.23
N ILE A 13 -2.94 5.99 14.76
CA ILE A 13 -3.75 5.66 13.58
C ILE A 13 -5.23 5.89 13.94
N CYS A 14 -5.85 6.82 13.24
CA CYS A 14 -7.25 7.20 13.42
C CYS A 14 -7.89 7.54 12.08
N PHE A 15 -9.16 7.16 11.91
CA PHE A 15 -9.94 7.42 10.69
C PHE A 15 -11.24 8.17 11.02
N GLY A 16 -11.68 9.05 10.12
CA GLY A 16 -12.97 9.73 10.18
C GLY A 16 -12.96 11.11 10.86
N LEU A 17 -11.79 11.64 11.21
CA LEU A 17 -11.65 12.99 11.78
C LEU A 17 -11.56 14.06 10.70
N ASP A 18 -10.56 13.92 9.82
CA ASP A 18 -10.34 14.80 8.68
C ASP A 18 -9.50 14.09 7.62
N ARG A 19 -9.53 14.63 6.39
CA ARG A 19 -8.86 14.02 5.23
C ARG A 19 -7.35 13.88 5.41
N ALA A 20 -6.69 14.88 5.99
CA ALA A 20 -5.24 14.87 6.14
C ALA A 20 -4.80 13.84 7.19
N THR A 21 -5.58 13.68 8.26
CA THR A 21 -5.40 12.64 9.27
C THR A 21 -5.63 11.25 8.67
N ASP A 22 -6.70 11.07 7.90
CA ASP A 22 -7.01 9.81 7.23
C ASP A 22 -5.88 9.37 6.28
N GLU A 23 -5.32 10.30 5.51
CA GLU A 23 -4.20 10.01 4.59
C GLU A 23 -2.94 9.58 5.35
N LYS A 24 -2.58 10.26 6.45
CA LYS A 24 -1.42 9.89 7.29
C LYS A 24 -1.62 8.52 7.93
N SER A 25 -2.82 8.27 8.46
CA SER A 25 -3.21 6.99 9.07
C SER A 25 -3.17 5.84 8.05
N LEU A 26 -3.67 6.07 6.83
CA LEU A 26 -3.62 5.09 5.76
C LEU A 26 -2.18 4.75 5.36
N ILE A 27 -1.32 5.76 5.23
CA ILE A 27 0.10 5.55 4.90
C ILE A 27 0.78 4.70 5.97
N GLU A 28 0.57 4.99 7.25
CA GLU A 28 1.17 4.21 8.34
C GLU A 28 0.59 2.79 8.43
N LEU A 29 -0.72 2.62 8.22
CA LEU A 29 -1.36 1.32 8.15
C LEU A 29 -0.73 0.46 7.05
N LEU A 30 -0.59 1.00 5.83
CA LEU A 30 0.00 0.28 4.69
C LEU A 30 1.49 0.00 4.90
N ARG A 31 2.24 0.94 5.49
CA ARG A 31 3.66 0.74 5.86
C ARG A 31 3.81 -0.43 6.83
N ARG A 32 2.92 -0.56 7.81
CA ARG A 32 2.90 -1.69 8.76
C ARG A 32 2.46 -2.99 8.10
N PHE A 33 1.41 -2.93 7.28
CA PHE A 33 0.90 -4.06 6.52
C PHE A 33 1.98 -4.68 5.63
N ALA A 34 2.78 -3.84 4.97
CA ALA A 34 3.85 -4.25 4.07
C ALA A 34 5.16 -4.69 4.76
N ARG A 35 5.20 -4.78 6.10
CA ARG A 35 6.41 -5.23 6.80
C ARG A 35 6.74 -6.69 6.41
N PRO A 36 8.01 -7.01 6.08
CA PRO A 36 8.39 -8.35 5.62
C PRO A 36 7.94 -9.48 6.54
N GLN A 37 8.06 -9.30 7.85
CA GLN A 37 7.68 -10.30 8.85
C GLN A 37 6.16 -10.53 8.90
N LEU A 38 5.37 -9.47 8.75
CA LEU A 38 3.91 -9.59 8.72
C LEU A 38 3.46 -10.25 7.43
N LEU A 39 4.00 -9.84 6.27
CA LEU A 39 3.69 -10.46 4.98
C LEU A 39 4.05 -11.95 4.96
N ALA A 40 5.24 -12.32 5.45
CA ALA A 40 5.66 -13.72 5.55
C ALA A 40 4.75 -14.57 6.46
N THR A 41 4.09 -13.95 7.44
CA THR A 41 3.15 -14.62 8.36
C THR A 41 1.73 -14.66 7.80
N LEU A 42 1.28 -13.57 7.19
CA LEU A 42 -0.11 -13.38 6.75
C LEU A 42 -0.38 -14.05 5.40
N ALA A 43 0.51 -13.87 4.41
CA ALA A 43 0.27 -14.34 3.06
C ALA A 43 -0.03 -15.86 2.96
N PRO A 44 0.67 -16.76 3.69
CA PRO A 44 0.35 -18.20 3.66
C PRO A 44 -0.98 -18.57 4.31
N ARG A 45 -1.60 -17.66 5.08
CA ARG A 45 -2.87 -17.88 5.79
C ARG A 45 -4.08 -17.43 4.99
N LEU A 46 -3.86 -16.64 3.93
CA LEU A 46 -4.93 -16.16 3.07
C LEU A 46 -5.39 -17.29 2.14
N THR A 47 -6.70 -17.40 1.99
CA THR A 47 -7.31 -18.23 0.96
C THR A 47 -7.03 -17.67 -0.44
N SER A 48 -7.17 -18.50 -1.48
CA SER A 48 -7.04 -18.05 -2.87
C SER A 48 -7.97 -16.86 -3.18
N ARG A 49 -9.19 -16.88 -2.64
CA ARG A 49 -10.14 -15.78 -2.79
C ARG A 49 -9.66 -14.48 -2.15
N GLU A 50 -9.14 -14.54 -0.93
CA GLU A 50 -8.62 -13.35 -0.24
C GLU A 50 -7.38 -12.78 -0.94
N LEU A 51 -6.53 -13.64 -1.53
CA LEU A 51 -5.42 -13.21 -2.38
C LEU A 51 -5.91 -12.47 -3.63
N GLU A 52 -6.90 -13.03 -4.33
CA GLU A 52 -7.52 -12.41 -5.50
C GLU A 52 -8.15 -11.05 -5.16
N GLU A 53 -8.90 -10.97 -4.05
CA GLU A 53 -9.54 -9.73 -3.60
C GLU A 53 -8.51 -8.62 -3.28
N LEU A 54 -7.36 -8.96 -2.68
CA LEU A 54 -6.28 -8.00 -2.42
C LEU A 54 -5.60 -7.52 -3.70
N VAL A 55 -5.31 -8.44 -4.62
CA VAL A 55 -4.72 -8.10 -5.93
C VAL A 55 -5.68 -7.21 -6.73
N ASP A 56 -6.98 -7.52 -6.73
CA ASP A 56 -7.99 -6.74 -7.42
C ASP A 56 -8.18 -5.35 -6.82
N LEU A 57 -8.21 -5.24 -5.49
CA LEU A 57 -8.34 -3.94 -4.83
C LEU A 57 -7.14 -3.04 -5.13
N THR A 58 -5.92 -3.53 -4.87
CA THR A 58 -4.70 -2.76 -5.05
C THR A 58 -4.47 -2.43 -6.53
N GLY A 59 -4.68 -3.41 -7.43
CA GLY A 59 -4.57 -3.22 -8.87
C GLY A 59 -5.57 -2.20 -9.43
N ARG A 60 -6.83 -2.23 -8.97
CA ARG A 60 -7.82 -1.23 -9.39
C ARG A 60 -7.45 0.19 -8.94
N LEU A 61 -7.02 0.36 -7.69
CA LEU A 61 -6.61 1.68 -7.18
C LEU A 61 -5.41 2.24 -7.96
N MET A 62 -4.40 1.42 -8.24
CA MET A 62 -3.26 1.86 -9.06
C MET A 62 -3.69 2.25 -10.47
N ARG A 63 -4.52 1.44 -11.15
CA ARG A 63 -5.01 1.77 -12.50
C ARG A 63 -5.87 3.03 -12.54
N GLN A 64 -6.61 3.33 -11.49
CA GLN A 64 -7.48 4.50 -11.42
C GLN A 64 -6.71 5.80 -11.12
N HIS A 65 -5.60 5.72 -10.39
CA HIS A 65 -4.93 6.89 -9.84
C HIS A 65 -3.52 7.13 -10.39
N LEU A 66 -2.88 6.14 -11.01
CA LEU A 66 -1.57 6.28 -11.63
C LEU A 66 -1.71 6.30 -13.16
N ASN A 67 -1.02 7.24 -13.81
CA ASN A 67 -0.80 7.14 -15.24
C ASN A 67 0.23 6.05 -15.57
N HIS A 68 0.38 5.72 -16.85
CA HIS A 68 1.31 4.68 -17.31
C HIS A 68 2.74 4.90 -16.80
N ARG A 69 3.29 6.11 -16.92
CA ARG A 69 4.64 6.41 -16.45
C ARG A 69 4.77 6.24 -14.94
N GLU A 70 3.77 6.65 -14.17
CA GLU A 70 3.76 6.50 -12.71
C GLU A 70 3.71 5.02 -12.29
N TYR A 71 2.85 4.22 -12.92
CA TYR A 71 2.78 2.79 -12.63
C TYR A 71 4.12 2.08 -12.89
N HIS A 72 4.74 2.36 -14.03
CA HIS A 72 6.03 1.74 -14.39
C HIS A 72 7.17 2.19 -13.48
N ASN A 73 7.20 3.46 -13.10
CA ASN A 73 8.28 3.99 -12.26
C ASN A 73 8.10 3.65 -10.77
N LEU A 74 6.87 3.68 -10.26
CA LEU A 74 6.60 3.58 -8.82
C LEU A 74 6.28 2.15 -8.36
N PHE A 75 5.66 1.33 -9.21
CA PHE A 75 5.25 -0.02 -8.84
C PHE A 75 6.14 -1.10 -9.47
N LEU A 76 6.49 -0.95 -10.75
CA LEU A 76 7.31 -1.94 -11.47
C LEU A 76 8.83 -1.67 -11.37
N ASP A 77 9.25 -0.62 -10.67
CA ASP A 77 10.67 -0.23 -10.54
C ASP A 77 11.42 -0.19 -11.89
N ASN A 78 10.75 0.30 -12.95
CA ASN A 78 11.26 0.34 -14.33
C ASN A 78 11.59 -1.03 -14.96
N LEU A 79 10.81 -2.08 -14.68
CA LEU A 79 11.02 -3.41 -15.27
C LEU A 79 11.01 -3.49 -16.83
N GLU A 80 10.74 -2.40 -17.56
CA GLU A 80 10.76 -2.34 -19.04
C GLU A 80 12.15 -2.18 -19.68
N LYS A 81 13.25 -2.44 -18.97
CA LYS A 81 14.61 -2.30 -19.52
C LYS A 81 15.31 -3.61 -19.95
N TYR A 82 14.57 -4.67 -20.26
CA TYR A 82 15.14 -5.91 -20.81
C TYR A 82 14.33 -6.45 -21.98
#